data_AF-A0A453IZ14-F1
#
_entry.id   AF-A0A453IZ14-F1
#
_cell.length_a   1.000
_cell.length_b   1.000
_cell.length_c   1.000
_cell.angle_alpha   90.00
_cell.angle_beta   90.00
_cell.angle_gamma   90.00
#
_symmetry.space_group_name_H-M   'P 1'
#
loop_
_entity.id
_entity.type
_entity.pdbx_description
1 polymer ?
#
loop_
_entity_poly.entity_id
_entity_poly.type
_entity_poly.pdbx_seq_one_letter_code
_entity_poly.pdbx_strand_id
1 'polypeptide(L)'
;MVPKVTGLQEALPKSIGLLSFDGGIAGCQKIIHEILTWEAKSDVKVEVLHDLKEIGSALYWMSLLDIVLRQIDTTQFMQSAPWLGLVPGNDGQVKHAYSDNTPFTTLLSAATSAVASSPACANPSSYLVMSKQAEAASLLYKSNLNSGSVLEYALAFTSAALDRHYSKWSATPKTGFIDITTSKDFYRVFSGLQYSYLEDSMTNPSKKREMLGDSVAWAGCTIMYLLGQQLHFELFDFSYQFLNVAEIETATVSLYQPADRSKSPNIFQGYEVILEAMRKARRLNNHVFSMLRARCPLEDKVACAIKPSGAPLHRMKFSNTVSAFETLPQRANS
;
A
#
# COMPACT_ATOMS: atom_id res chain seq x y z
N MET A 1 -12.68 7.94 13.19
CA MET A 1 -11.79 6.79 13.48
C MET A 1 -11.19 6.70 14.90
N VAL A 2 -10.35 7.64 15.41
CA VAL A 2 -9.60 7.44 16.69
C VAL A 2 -10.43 6.92 17.86
N PRO A 3 -11.53 7.57 18.30
CA PRO A 3 -12.26 7.13 19.49
C PRO A 3 -12.89 5.74 19.30
N LYS A 4 -13.31 5.43 18.07
CA LYS A 4 -13.91 4.14 17.70
C LYS A 4 -12.89 3.00 17.83
N VAL A 5 -11.68 3.20 17.29
CA VAL A 5 -10.58 2.23 17.40
C VAL A 5 -10.15 2.08 18.86
N THR A 6 -10.06 3.17 19.63
CA THR A 6 -9.78 3.08 21.07
C THR A 6 -10.85 2.29 21.82
N GLY A 7 -12.13 2.47 21.47
CA GLY A 7 -13.21 1.65 22.00
C GLY A 7 -13.01 0.16 21.70
N LEU A 8 -12.58 -0.22 20.49
CA LEU A 8 -12.27 -1.62 20.16
C LEU A 8 -11.03 -2.14 20.91
N GLN A 9 -9.98 -1.33 21.04
CA GLN A 9 -8.76 -1.66 21.81
C GLN A 9 -9.08 -1.94 23.28
N GLU A 10 -9.97 -1.17 23.90
CA GLU A 10 -10.37 -1.33 25.30
C GLU A 10 -11.21 -2.57 25.55
N ALA A 11 -11.86 -3.11 24.52
CA ALA A 11 -12.60 -4.37 24.62
C ALA A 11 -11.70 -5.61 24.43
N LEU A 12 -10.47 -5.44 23.93
CA LEU A 12 -9.53 -6.54 23.82
C LEU A 12 -8.93 -6.90 25.19
N PRO A 13 -8.55 -8.16 25.42
CA PRO A 13 -7.81 -8.57 26.61
C PRO A 13 -6.53 -7.77 26.81
N LYS A 14 -5.99 -7.75 28.04
CA LYS A 14 -4.73 -7.05 28.35
C LYS A 14 -3.52 -7.58 27.57
N SER A 15 -3.57 -8.86 27.18
CA SER A 15 -2.51 -9.56 26.48
C SER A 15 -3.15 -10.62 25.58
N ILE A 16 -2.61 -10.78 24.37
CA ILE A 16 -3.07 -11.78 23.39
C ILE A 16 -1.84 -12.55 22.90
N GLY A 17 -1.78 -13.85 23.21
CA GLY A 17 -0.72 -14.75 22.76
C GLY A 17 -0.95 -15.32 21.35
N LEU A 18 -0.15 -16.32 20.99
CA LEU A 18 -0.39 -17.19 19.84
C LEU A 18 -1.56 -18.14 20.13
N LEU A 19 -2.35 -18.48 19.12
CA LEU A 19 -3.36 -19.53 19.23
C LEU A 19 -2.68 -20.90 19.41
N SER A 20 -3.23 -21.75 20.29
CA SER A 20 -2.74 -23.12 20.48
C SER A 20 -3.19 -24.04 19.35
N PHE A 21 -2.31 -24.95 18.94
CA PHE A 21 -2.60 -25.99 17.96
C PHE A 21 -3.36 -27.20 18.55
N ASP A 22 -3.38 -27.35 19.88
CA ASP A 22 -3.85 -28.57 20.56
C ASP A 22 -5.35 -28.86 20.34
N GLY A 23 -6.14 -27.82 20.06
CA GLY A 23 -7.59 -27.93 19.84
C GLY A 23 -8.02 -27.98 18.38
N GLY A 24 -7.08 -28.04 17.43
CA GLY A 24 -7.36 -27.92 16.00
C GLY A 24 -8.11 -26.63 15.65
N ILE A 25 -8.76 -26.63 14.49
CA ILE A 25 -9.52 -25.47 13.98
C ILE A 25 -10.66 -25.06 14.92
N ALA A 26 -11.41 -26.03 15.45
CA ALA A 26 -12.55 -25.76 16.33
C ALA A 26 -12.12 -25.13 17.66
N GLY A 27 -11.01 -25.62 18.25
CA GLY A 27 -10.43 -25.01 19.45
C GLY A 27 -9.91 -23.60 19.19
N CYS A 28 -9.27 -23.37 18.03
CA CYS A 28 -8.84 -22.03 17.63
C CYS A 28 -10.00 -21.07 17.48
N GLN A 29 -11.10 -21.47 16.82
CA GLN A 29 -12.30 -20.65 16.69
C GLN A 29 -12.82 -20.22 18.06
N LYS A 30 -12.95 -21.19 18.98
CA LYS A 30 -13.43 -20.93 20.35
C LYS A 30 -12.56 -19.89 21.07
N ILE A 31 -11.23 -20.03 21.01
CA ILE A 31 -10.31 -19.07 21.63
C ILE A 31 -10.46 -17.68 21.01
N ILE A 32 -10.59 -17.59 19.67
CA ILE A 32 -10.79 -16.31 18.99
C ILE A 32 -12.10 -15.64 19.45
N HIS A 33 -13.19 -16.40 19.58
CA HIS A 33 -14.47 -15.88 20.10
C HIS A 33 -14.37 -15.41 21.55
N GLU A 34 -13.60 -16.10 22.39
CA GLU A 34 -13.33 -15.68 23.77
C GLU A 34 -12.49 -14.39 23.83
N ILE A 35 -11.60 -14.17 22.87
CA ILE A 35 -10.80 -12.94 22.76
C ILE A 35 -11.63 -11.78 22.21
N LEU A 36 -12.39 -12.02 21.13
CA LEU A 36 -13.14 -11.01 20.39
C LEU A 36 -14.54 -10.79 21.00
N THR A 37 -14.59 -10.28 22.23
CA THR A 37 -15.84 -9.95 22.95
C THR A 37 -16.50 -8.65 22.46
N TRP A 38 -16.46 -8.40 21.16
CA TRP A 38 -16.97 -7.17 20.53
C TRP A 38 -18.48 -7.20 20.24
N GLU A 39 -19.21 -8.21 20.71
CA GLU A 39 -20.66 -8.34 20.49
C GLU A 39 -21.41 -7.08 20.97
N ALA A 40 -21.06 -6.56 22.15
CA ALA A 40 -21.60 -5.33 22.70
C ALA A 40 -21.12 -4.04 21.98
N LYS A 41 -20.18 -4.14 21.04
CA LYS A 41 -19.61 -3.03 20.24
C LYS A 41 -19.83 -3.24 18.74
N SER A 42 -20.89 -3.95 18.36
CA SER A 42 -21.22 -4.31 16.97
C SER A 42 -21.35 -3.08 16.06
N ASP A 43 -21.97 -1.99 16.52
CA ASP A 43 -22.11 -0.75 15.76
C ASP A 43 -20.74 -0.08 15.53
N VAL A 44 -19.89 -0.03 16.56
CA VAL A 44 -18.54 0.52 16.47
C VAL A 44 -17.69 -0.28 15.47
N LYS A 45 -17.82 -1.61 15.45
CA LYS A 45 -17.16 -2.48 14.46
C LYS A 45 -17.55 -2.08 13.04
N VAL A 46 -18.85 -1.94 12.79
CA VAL A 46 -19.38 -1.56 11.47
C VAL A 46 -18.89 -0.19 11.06
N GLU A 47 -18.96 0.79 11.95
CA GLU A 47 -18.46 2.14 11.68
C GLU A 47 -16.96 2.18 11.36
N VAL A 48 -16.13 1.43 12.09
CA VAL A 48 -14.69 1.37 11.78
C VAL A 48 -14.44 0.73 10.42
N LEU A 49 -15.20 -0.32 10.05
CA LEU A 49 -15.12 -0.92 8.72
C LEU A 49 -15.54 0.06 7.61
N HIS A 50 -16.53 0.90 7.85
CA HIS A 50 -16.92 1.97 6.94
C HIS A 50 -15.84 3.06 6.82
N ASP A 51 -15.31 3.56 7.95
CA ASP A 51 -14.19 4.51 7.96
C ASP A 51 -13.00 3.94 7.13
N LEU A 52 -12.66 2.67 7.33
CA LEU A 52 -11.59 1.99 6.57
C LEU A 52 -11.94 1.83 5.08
N LYS A 53 -13.19 1.50 4.75
CA LYS A 53 -13.63 1.42 3.35
C LYS A 53 -13.42 2.75 2.64
N GLU A 54 -13.80 3.87 3.24
CA GLU A 54 -13.66 5.20 2.63
C GLU A 54 -12.19 5.53 2.38
N ILE A 55 -11.34 5.34 3.40
CA ILE A 55 -9.89 5.57 3.30
C ILE A 55 -9.28 4.70 2.20
N GLY A 56 -9.63 3.42 2.19
CA GLY A 56 -9.07 2.46 1.25
C GLY A 56 -9.55 2.69 -0.18
N SER A 57 -10.78 3.15 -0.35
CA SER A 57 -11.31 3.52 -1.67
C SER A 57 -10.59 4.76 -2.20
N ALA A 58 -10.33 5.76 -1.35
CA ALA A 58 -9.54 6.92 -1.74
C ALA A 58 -8.12 6.53 -2.15
N LEU A 59 -7.42 5.71 -1.35
CA LEU A 59 -6.07 5.23 -1.66
C LEU A 59 -6.03 4.39 -2.95
N TYR A 60 -6.99 3.49 -3.13
CA TYR A 60 -7.10 2.69 -4.34
C TYR A 60 -7.37 3.57 -5.56
N TRP A 61 -8.23 4.57 -5.44
CA TRP A 61 -8.49 5.53 -6.51
C TRP A 61 -7.24 6.34 -6.87
N MET A 62 -6.45 6.78 -5.88
CA MET A 62 -5.16 7.42 -6.14
C MET A 62 -4.19 6.48 -6.88
N SER A 63 -4.22 5.19 -6.58
CA SER A 63 -3.40 4.20 -7.32
C SER A 63 -3.84 4.05 -8.79
N LEU A 64 -5.15 4.04 -9.05
CA LEU A 64 -5.69 3.97 -10.42
C LEU A 64 -5.39 5.26 -11.18
N LEU A 65 -5.58 6.42 -10.55
CA LEU A 65 -5.26 7.71 -11.14
C LEU A 65 -3.77 7.78 -11.51
N ASP A 66 -2.89 7.32 -10.62
CA ASP A 66 -1.45 7.27 -10.87
C ASP A 66 -1.10 6.41 -12.09
N ILE A 67 -1.76 5.26 -12.28
CA ILE A 67 -1.58 4.41 -13.47
C ILE A 67 -2.04 5.14 -14.74
N VAL A 68 -3.22 5.77 -14.71
CA VAL A 68 -3.78 6.48 -15.86
C VAL A 68 -2.92 7.68 -16.24
N LEU A 69 -2.48 8.47 -15.27
CA LEU A 69 -1.60 9.62 -15.50
C LEU A 69 -0.28 9.19 -16.15
N ARG A 70 0.38 8.14 -15.64
CA ARG A 70 1.60 7.60 -16.27
C ARG A 70 1.37 7.12 -17.69
N GLN A 71 0.23 6.50 -17.97
CA GLN A 71 -0.09 6.03 -19.32
C GLN A 71 -0.27 7.21 -20.28
N ILE A 72 -0.96 8.27 -19.84
CA ILE A 72 -1.14 9.50 -20.61
C ILE A 72 0.21 10.18 -20.84
N ASP A 73 1.00 10.38 -19.78
CA ASP A 73 2.31 11.02 -19.85
C ASP A 73 3.25 10.26 -20.78
N THR A 74 3.29 8.92 -20.68
CA THR A 74 4.09 8.06 -21.58
C THR A 74 3.64 8.21 -23.03
N THR A 75 2.33 8.24 -23.29
CA THR A 75 1.79 8.37 -24.65
C THR A 75 2.14 9.74 -25.24
N GLN A 76 1.96 10.81 -24.47
CA GLN A 76 2.29 12.18 -24.88
C GLN A 76 3.80 12.35 -25.08
N PHE A 77 4.61 11.73 -24.22
CA PHE A 77 6.05 11.69 -24.36
C PHE A 77 6.46 11.04 -25.69
N MET A 78 5.93 9.86 -26.00
CA MET A 78 6.26 9.16 -27.25
C MET A 78 5.87 9.97 -28.50
N GLN A 79 4.79 10.74 -28.45
CA GLN A 79 4.36 11.61 -29.54
C GLN A 79 5.21 12.88 -29.68
N SER A 80 5.69 13.43 -28.56
CA SER A 80 6.47 14.68 -28.53
C SER A 80 7.98 14.46 -28.69
N ALA A 81 8.49 13.28 -28.34
CA ALA A 81 9.91 12.95 -28.33
C ALA A 81 10.66 13.31 -29.64
N PRO A 82 10.17 12.98 -30.86
CA PRO A 82 10.86 13.35 -32.10
C PRO A 82 11.02 14.86 -32.28
N TRP A 83 10.00 15.63 -31.89
CA TRP A 83 9.99 17.09 -31.99
C TRP A 83 10.91 17.76 -30.97
N LEU A 84 11.17 17.07 -29.86
CA LEU A 84 12.14 17.44 -28.84
C LEU A 84 13.56 16.99 -29.17
N GLY A 85 13.76 16.24 -30.25
CA GLY A 85 15.06 15.69 -30.63
C GLY A 85 15.49 14.53 -29.73
N LEU A 86 14.54 13.85 -29.10
CA LEU A 86 14.75 12.69 -28.25
C LEU A 86 14.66 11.42 -29.07
N VAL A 87 15.69 10.58 -28.97
CA VAL A 87 15.80 9.29 -29.69
C VAL A 87 16.12 8.15 -28.73
N PRO A 88 15.69 6.92 -29.02
CA PRO A 88 16.08 5.76 -28.23
C PRO A 88 17.59 5.52 -28.31
N GLY A 89 18.23 5.32 -27.17
CA GLY A 89 19.61 4.88 -27.04
C GLY A 89 19.74 3.37 -27.11
N ASN A 90 20.96 2.89 -27.37
CA ASN A 90 21.29 1.47 -27.52
C ASN A 90 21.03 0.64 -26.24
N ASP A 91 20.95 1.30 -25.10
CA ASP A 91 20.68 0.77 -23.76
C ASP A 91 19.23 1.00 -23.30
N GLY A 92 18.37 1.50 -24.19
CA GLY A 92 16.99 1.87 -23.87
C GLY A 92 16.86 3.22 -23.15
N GLN A 93 17.96 3.95 -22.91
CA GLN A 93 17.89 5.30 -22.36
C GLN A 93 17.49 6.31 -23.44
N VAL A 94 16.83 7.39 -23.02
CA VAL A 94 16.48 8.50 -23.93
C VAL A 94 17.73 9.35 -24.17
N LYS A 95 18.09 9.58 -25.44
CA LYS A 95 19.23 10.41 -25.84
C LYS A 95 18.76 11.65 -26.61
N HIS A 96 19.48 12.75 -26.45
CA HIS A 96 19.32 13.92 -27.31
C HIS A 96 20.12 13.73 -28.61
N ALA A 97 19.45 13.78 -29.75
CA ALA A 97 20.07 13.70 -31.07
C ALA A 97 20.73 15.02 -31.51
N TYR A 98 20.34 16.14 -30.89
CA TYR A 98 20.81 17.49 -31.21
C TYR A 98 21.17 18.26 -29.92
N SER A 99 21.84 19.42 -30.04
CA SER A 99 22.23 20.33 -28.96
C SER A 99 21.06 20.82 -28.07
N ASP A 100 21.26 21.79 -27.17
CA ASP A 100 20.23 22.37 -26.28
C ASP A 100 18.89 22.73 -26.99
N ASN A 101 18.97 23.11 -28.28
CA ASN A 101 17.83 23.42 -29.14
C ASN A 101 17.16 22.16 -29.72
N THR A 102 15.83 22.18 -29.73
CA THR A 102 15.02 21.09 -30.30
C THR A 102 14.83 21.24 -31.81
N PRO A 103 14.57 20.15 -32.56
CA PRO A 103 14.18 20.23 -33.96
C PRO A 103 13.04 21.21 -34.21
N PHE A 104 12.03 21.22 -33.33
CA PHE A 104 10.89 22.11 -33.44
C PHE A 104 11.26 23.60 -33.29
N THR A 105 12.05 23.95 -32.27
CA THR A 105 12.51 25.34 -32.05
C THR A 105 13.47 25.80 -33.13
N THR A 106 14.36 24.92 -33.60
CA THR A 106 15.30 25.20 -34.69
C THR A 106 14.55 25.51 -35.98
N LEU A 107 13.54 24.70 -36.33
CA LEU A 107 12.72 24.91 -37.53
C LEU A 107 11.99 26.26 -37.50
N LEU A 108 11.33 26.59 -36.39
CA LEU A 108 10.54 27.82 -36.28
C LEU A 108 11.41 29.07 -36.15
N SER A 109 12.58 28.98 -35.51
CA SER A 109 13.56 30.05 -35.48
C SER A 109 14.14 30.34 -36.87
N ALA A 110 14.47 29.28 -37.63
CA ALA A 110 14.95 29.41 -39.01
C ALA A 110 13.87 30.02 -39.94
N ALA A 111 12.62 29.54 -39.85
CA ALA A 111 11.50 30.10 -40.61
C ALA A 111 11.26 31.58 -40.28
N THR A 112 11.30 31.93 -38.99
CA THR A 112 11.14 33.31 -38.54
C THR A 112 12.25 34.21 -39.07
N SER A 113 13.50 33.74 -39.04
CA SER A 113 14.65 34.46 -39.57
C SER A 113 14.53 34.69 -41.08
N ALA A 114 14.10 33.66 -41.84
CA ALA A 114 13.88 33.76 -43.28
C ALA A 114 12.79 34.80 -43.62
N VAL A 115 11.65 34.79 -42.91
CA VAL A 115 10.57 35.76 -43.13
C VAL A 115 10.99 37.18 -42.76
N ALA A 116 11.65 37.36 -41.61
CA ALA A 116 12.13 38.68 -41.19
C ALA A 116 13.17 39.27 -42.15
N SER A 117 13.95 38.43 -42.83
CA SER A 117 14.91 38.85 -43.84
C SER A 117 14.31 39.12 -45.24
N SER A 118 13.04 38.77 -45.47
CA SER A 118 12.40 38.90 -46.78
C SER A 118 11.98 40.35 -47.05
N PRO A 119 12.40 40.96 -48.18
CA PRO A 119 11.99 42.32 -48.56
C PRO A 119 10.48 42.47 -48.78
N ALA A 120 9.76 41.38 -49.02
CA ALA A 120 8.32 41.35 -49.22
C ALA A 120 7.52 41.25 -47.90
N CYS A 121 8.19 41.06 -46.76
CA CYS A 121 7.52 40.94 -45.47
C CYS A 121 7.23 42.32 -44.88
N ALA A 122 5.96 42.71 -44.84
CA ALA A 122 5.55 43.97 -44.22
C ALA A 122 5.59 43.94 -42.68
N ASN A 123 5.39 42.77 -42.06
CA ASN A 123 5.42 42.60 -40.61
C ASN A 123 5.70 41.13 -40.20
N PRO A 124 6.85 40.82 -39.57
CA PRO A 124 7.19 39.47 -39.13
C PRO A 124 6.62 39.08 -37.74
N SER A 125 5.81 39.93 -37.10
CA SER A 125 5.39 39.76 -35.69
C SER A 125 4.77 38.40 -35.38
N SER A 126 3.92 37.86 -36.26
CA SER A 126 3.27 36.56 -36.03
C SER A 126 4.28 35.40 -36.00
N TYR A 127 5.32 35.45 -36.83
CA TYR A 127 6.38 34.45 -36.83
C TYR A 127 7.26 34.55 -35.58
N LEU A 128 7.57 35.78 -35.14
CA LEU A 128 8.27 36.02 -33.88
C LEU A 128 7.50 35.47 -32.67
N VAL A 129 6.18 35.68 -32.62
CA VAL A 129 5.32 35.12 -31.58
C VAL A 129 5.33 33.59 -31.63
N MET A 130 5.19 33.01 -32.83
CA MET A 130 5.22 31.55 -33.02
C MET A 130 6.54 30.92 -32.58
N SER A 131 7.68 31.56 -32.88
CA SER A 131 9.01 31.09 -32.42
C SER A 131 9.11 31.09 -30.89
N LYS A 132 8.67 32.17 -30.23
CA LYS A 132 8.65 32.23 -28.75
C LYS A 132 7.71 31.22 -28.14
N GLN A 133 6.53 31.01 -28.74
CA GLN A 133 5.59 29.98 -28.30
C GLN A 133 6.18 28.57 -28.46
N ALA A 134 6.99 28.33 -29.50
CA ALA A 134 7.67 27.06 -29.69
C ALA A 134 8.71 26.77 -28.61
N GLU A 135 9.47 27.79 -28.18
CA GLU A 135 10.40 27.69 -27.07
C GLU A 135 9.65 27.35 -25.76
N ALA A 136 8.55 28.06 -25.47
CA ALA A 136 7.72 27.79 -24.29
C ALA A 136 7.12 26.37 -24.32
N ALA A 137 6.56 25.95 -25.46
CA ALA A 137 6.04 24.61 -25.64
C ALA A 137 7.13 23.55 -25.46
N SER A 138 8.33 23.79 -26.03
CA SER A 138 9.46 22.88 -25.90
C SER A 138 9.91 22.72 -24.44
N LEU A 139 9.85 23.77 -23.62
CA LEU A 139 10.15 23.68 -22.18
C LEU A 139 9.09 22.87 -21.44
N LEU A 140 7.80 23.12 -21.70
CA LEU A 140 6.69 22.41 -21.07
C LEU A 140 6.76 20.90 -21.35
N TYR A 141 6.92 20.50 -22.62
CA TYR A 141 7.00 19.09 -22.98
C TYR A 141 8.28 18.40 -22.47
N LYS A 142 9.41 19.12 -22.35
CA LYS A 142 10.62 18.59 -21.69
C LYS A 142 10.41 18.40 -20.18
N SER A 143 9.63 19.26 -19.51
CA SER A 143 9.40 19.17 -18.06
C SER A 143 8.47 18.03 -17.63
N ASN A 144 7.59 17.56 -18.52
CA ASN A 144 6.66 16.44 -18.25
C ASN A 144 7.34 15.06 -18.15
N LEU A 145 8.68 14.97 -18.24
CA LEU A 145 9.42 13.71 -18.13
C LEU A 145 9.50 13.18 -16.68
N ASN A 146 9.30 14.04 -15.69
CA ASN A 146 9.46 13.72 -14.27
C ASN A 146 8.19 14.06 -13.47
N SER A 147 7.02 13.59 -13.90
CA SER A 147 5.79 13.74 -13.13
C SER A 147 5.86 12.90 -11.84
N GLY A 148 5.61 13.55 -10.69
CA GLY A 148 5.57 12.87 -9.40
C GLY A 148 4.35 11.95 -9.28
N SER A 149 4.46 10.90 -8.46
CA SER A 149 3.36 9.94 -8.30
C SER A 149 2.30 10.44 -7.32
N VAL A 150 1.06 10.60 -7.78
CA VAL A 150 -0.07 11.03 -6.91
C VAL A 150 -0.28 10.07 -5.74
N LEU A 151 -0.08 8.78 -5.97
CA LEU A 151 -0.15 7.77 -4.90
C LEU A 151 0.93 7.99 -3.84
N GLU A 152 2.16 8.31 -4.24
CA GLU A 152 3.26 8.59 -3.29
C GLU A 152 2.95 9.80 -2.42
N TYR A 153 2.40 10.89 -2.98
CA TYR A 153 1.93 12.03 -2.17
C TYR A 153 0.79 11.64 -1.22
N ALA A 154 -0.15 10.82 -1.66
CA ALA A 154 -1.27 10.39 -0.83
C ALA A 154 -0.79 9.54 0.36
N LEU A 155 0.15 8.62 0.12
CA LEU A 155 0.80 7.82 1.17
C LEU A 155 1.61 8.70 2.10
N ALA A 156 2.33 9.69 1.56
CA ALA A 156 3.11 10.63 2.33
C ALA A 156 2.23 11.45 3.29
N PHE A 157 1.13 12.00 2.78
CA PHE A 157 0.17 12.74 3.59
C PHE A 157 -0.51 11.84 4.64
N THR A 158 -0.81 10.59 4.27
CA THR A 158 -1.39 9.60 5.18
C THR A 158 -0.43 9.29 6.34
N SER A 159 0.86 9.09 6.06
CA SER A 159 1.86 8.86 7.12
C SER A 159 1.96 10.09 8.03
N ALA A 160 1.99 11.31 7.49
CA ALA A 160 2.03 12.52 8.30
C ALA A 160 0.78 12.67 9.19
N ALA A 161 -0.40 12.30 8.67
CA ALA A 161 -1.63 12.27 9.45
C ALA A 161 -1.58 11.22 10.57
N LEU A 162 -1.05 10.03 10.29
CA LEU A 162 -0.82 8.96 11.27
C LEU A 162 0.11 9.41 12.40
N ASP A 163 1.24 10.01 12.07
CA ASP A 163 2.20 10.50 13.06
C ASP A 163 1.58 11.59 13.96
N ARG A 164 0.76 12.49 13.38
CA ARG A 164 0.14 13.60 14.11
C ARG A 164 -1.02 13.18 15.01
N HIS A 165 -1.86 12.26 14.57
CA HIS A 165 -3.15 11.98 15.21
C HIS A 165 -3.29 10.56 15.78
N TYR A 166 -2.39 9.65 15.40
CA TYR A 166 -2.55 8.21 15.64
C TYR A 166 -1.31 7.58 16.29
N SER A 167 -0.43 8.36 16.91
CA SER A 167 0.78 7.86 17.59
C SER A 167 0.52 6.80 18.66
N LYS A 168 -0.70 6.76 19.24
CA LYS A 168 -1.12 5.74 20.23
C LYS A 168 -1.49 4.39 19.62
N TRP A 169 -1.54 4.28 18.30
CA TRP A 169 -1.88 3.03 17.59
C TRP A 169 -0.68 2.09 17.42
N SER A 170 0.51 2.54 17.82
CA SER A 170 1.72 1.74 17.89
C SER A 170 2.44 2.00 19.20
N ALA A 171 2.49 0.99 20.08
CA ALA A 171 3.30 1.06 21.28
C ALA A 171 4.78 0.87 20.93
N THR A 172 5.66 1.67 21.53
CA THR A 172 7.10 1.41 21.46
C THR A 172 7.44 0.25 22.39
N PRO A 173 8.07 -0.83 21.90
CA PRO A 173 8.43 -1.95 22.77
C PRO A 173 9.42 -1.51 23.84
N LYS A 174 9.15 -1.82 25.10
CA LYS A 174 9.97 -1.41 26.25
C LYS A 174 11.38 -2.01 26.23
N THR A 175 11.52 -3.21 25.69
CA THR A 175 12.76 -3.99 25.69
C THR A 175 13.58 -3.83 24.41
N GLY A 176 13.06 -3.12 23.40
CA GLY A 176 13.63 -3.06 22.05
C GLY A 176 13.43 -4.32 21.21
N PHE A 177 12.81 -5.38 21.77
CA PHE A 177 12.37 -6.57 21.05
C PHE A 177 10.87 -6.49 20.75
N ILE A 178 10.42 -7.29 19.77
CA ILE A 178 8.99 -7.43 19.46
C ILE A 178 8.24 -7.93 20.71
N ASP A 179 7.22 -7.19 21.14
CA ASP A 179 6.29 -7.67 22.16
C ASP A 179 5.21 -8.53 21.51
N ILE A 180 5.37 -9.85 21.67
CA ILE A 180 4.52 -10.88 21.09
C ILE A 180 3.12 -10.95 21.73
N THR A 181 2.93 -10.27 22.86
CA THR A 181 1.69 -10.31 23.65
C THR A 181 0.87 -9.03 23.58
N THR A 182 1.35 -8.02 22.84
CA THR A 182 0.65 -6.75 22.68
C THR A 182 -0.75 -6.96 22.14
N SER A 183 -1.74 -6.38 22.80
CA SER A 183 -3.15 -6.43 22.39
C SER A 183 -3.69 -5.11 21.83
N LYS A 184 -2.96 -4.00 22.02
CA LYS A 184 -3.47 -2.65 21.75
C LYS A 184 -2.99 -2.05 20.44
N ASP A 185 -1.99 -2.60 19.78
CA ASP A 185 -1.54 -2.08 18.49
C ASP A 185 -2.63 -2.22 17.43
N PHE A 186 -2.62 -1.33 16.44
CA PHE A 186 -3.62 -1.31 15.39
C PHE A 186 -3.74 -2.64 14.64
N TYR A 187 -2.63 -3.35 14.41
CA TYR A 187 -2.69 -4.67 13.76
C TYR A 187 -3.57 -5.68 14.49
N ARG A 188 -3.67 -5.61 15.83
CA ARG A 188 -4.55 -6.51 16.61
C ARG A 188 -6.02 -6.18 16.40
N VAL A 189 -6.34 -4.89 16.38
CA VAL A 189 -7.69 -4.41 16.06
C VAL A 189 -8.05 -4.81 14.63
N PHE A 190 -7.16 -4.56 13.67
CA PHE A 190 -7.40 -4.94 12.28
C PHE A 190 -7.56 -6.45 12.11
N SER A 191 -6.75 -7.26 12.80
CA SER A 191 -6.89 -8.71 12.79
C SER A 191 -8.26 -9.18 13.31
N GLY A 192 -8.72 -8.62 14.43
CA GLY A 192 -10.05 -8.90 14.96
C GLY A 192 -11.17 -8.48 14.01
N LEU A 193 -11.03 -7.33 13.37
CA LEU A 193 -11.98 -6.84 12.35
C LEU A 193 -12.02 -7.77 11.14
N GLN A 194 -10.85 -8.17 10.63
CA GLN A 194 -10.73 -9.08 9.49
C GLN A 194 -11.40 -10.42 9.80
N TYR A 195 -11.06 -11.05 10.93
CA TYR A 195 -11.68 -12.31 11.34
C TYR A 195 -13.21 -12.17 11.44
N SER A 196 -13.67 -11.17 12.19
CA SER A 196 -15.10 -10.93 12.42
C SER A 196 -15.89 -10.73 11.12
N TYR A 197 -15.34 -9.96 10.17
CA TYR A 197 -16.03 -9.70 8.90
C TYR A 197 -16.01 -10.92 7.97
N LEU A 198 -14.92 -11.70 7.96
CA LEU A 198 -14.82 -12.93 7.16
C LEU A 198 -15.79 -13.99 7.67
N GLU A 199 -15.95 -14.09 8.99
CA GLU A 199 -16.91 -14.99 9.64
C GLU A 199 -18.36 -14.52 9.44
N ASP A 200 -18.65 -13.23 9.64
CA ASP A 200 -19.98 -12.64 9.37
C ASP A 200 -20.44 -12.84 7.92
N SER A 201 -19.50 -12.88 6.97
CA SER A 201 -19.78 -13.10 5.55
C SER A 201 -20.27 -14.53 5.25
N MET A 202 -19.99 -15.50 6.13
CA MET A 202 -20.48 -16.88 6.02
C MET A 202 -21.93 -17.00 6.47
N THR A 203 -22.27 -16.35 7.59
CA THR A 203 -23.58 -16.46 8.22
C THR A 203 -24.64 -15.62 7.50
N ASN A 204 -24.24 -14.55 6.82
CA ASN A 204 -25.15 -13.69 6.06
C ASN A 204 -24.56 -13.27 4.68
N PRO A 205 -24.55 -14.18 3.69
CA PRO A 205 -23.96 -13.93 2.36
C PRO A 205 -24.59 -12.74 1.62
N SER A 206 -25.88 -12.47 1.85
CA SER A 206 -26.66 -11.45 1.15
C SER A 206 -26.50 -10.01 1.68
N LYS A 207 -25.81 -9.80 2.81
CA LYS A 207 -25.87 -8.49 3.52
C LYS A 207 -24.55 -7.72 3.65
N LYS A 208 -23.37 -8.29 3.38
CA LYS A 208 -22.11 -7.64 3.83
C LYS A 208 -20.93 -7.63 2.86
N ARG A 209 -20.74 -8.67 2.03
CA ARG A 209 -19.53 -8.75 1.19
C ARG A 209 -19.53 -7.80 0.00
N GLU A 210 -20.70 -7.51 -0.58
CA GLU A 210 -20.84 -6.55 -1.67
C GLU A 210 -20.70 -5.09 -1.22
N MET A 211 -20.84 -4.78 0.08
CA MET A 211 -20.86 -3.39 0.55
C MET A 211 -19.48 -2.84 0.90
N LEU A 212 -18.53 -3.66 1.38
CA LEU A 212 -17.21 -3.19 1.83
C LEU A 212 -16.11 -3.32 0.76
N GLY A 213 -16.18 -4.36 -0.09
CA GLY A 213 -15.18 -4.63 -1.13
C GLY A 213 -13.76 -4.81 -0.60
N ASP A 214 -12.78 -4.68 -1.49
CA ASP A 214 -11.35 -4.83 -1.16
C ASP A 214 -10.78 -3.60 -0.42
N SER A 215 -11.51 -2.49 -0.41
CA SER A 215 -11.07 -1.22 0.17
C SER A 215 -10.68 -1.33 1.64
N VAL A 216 -11.35 -2.16 2.43
CA VAL A 216 -11.00 -2.35 3.85
C VAL A 216 -9.58 -2.90 3.99
N ALA A 217 -9.19 -3.85 3.14
CA ALA A 217 -7.83 -4.39 3.13
C ALA A 217 -6.81 -3.33 2.69
N TRP A 218 -7.15 -2.52 1.69
CA TRP A 218 -6.31 -1.40 1.23
C TRP A 218 -6.01 -0.41 2.37
N ALA A 219 -7.02 0.02 3.12
CA ALA A 219 -6.81 0.92 4.25
C ALA A 219 -6.04 0.26 5.40
N GLY A 220 -6.47 -0.93 5.83
CA GLY A 220 -5.86 -1.64 6.95
C GLY A 220 -4.39 -1.94 6.71
N CYS A 221 -4.06 -2.50 5.54
CA CYS A 221 -2.68 -2.78 5.16
C CYS A 221 -1.86 -1.50 5.04
N THR A 222 -2.41 -0.42 4.49
CA THR A 222 -1.69 0.86 4.40
C THR A 222 -1.38 1.44 5.79
N ILE A 223 -2.35 1.46 6.70
CA ILE A 223 -2.12 1.96 8.07
C ILE A 223 -1.09 1.08 8.80
N MET A 224 -1.26 -0.25 8.76
CA MET A 224 -0.30 -1.18 9.38
C MET A 224 1.10 -1.03 8.80
N TYR A 225 1.21 -0.86 7.48
CA TYR A 225 2.47 -0.65 6.79
C TYR A 225 3.15 0.62 7.30
N LEU A 226 2.47 1.78 7.23
CA LEU A 226 3.00 3.09 7.62
C LEU A 226 3.36 3.19 9.11
N LEU A 227 2.69 2.39 9.97
CA LEU A 227 3.01 2.24 11.39
C LEU A 227 4.14 1.23 11.67
N GLY A 228 4.66 0.52 10.67
CA GLY A 228 5.70 -0.50 10.84
C GLY A 228 5.20 -1.81 11.48
N GLN A 229 3.91 -2.11 11.35
CA GLN A 229 3.25 -3.24 12.00
C GLN A 229 3.00 -4.45 11.08
N GLN A 230 3.43 -4.40 9.81
CA GLN A 230 3.19 -5.47 8.84
C GLN A 230 3.69 -6.84 9.35
N LEU A 231 4.94 -6.96 9.79
CA LEU A 231 5.50 -8.24 10.23
C LEU A 231 4.80 -8.78 11.49
N HIS A 232 4.39 -7.88 12.38
CA HIS A 232 3.58 -8.23 13.56
C HIS A 232 2.24 -8.81 13.11
N PHE A 233 1.56 -8.15 12.18
CA PHE A 233 0.31 -8.64 11.61
C PHE A 233 0.47 -10.02 10.96
N GLU A 234 1.48 -10.21 10.11
CA GLU A 234 1.71 -11.50 9.42
C GLU A 234 1.94 -12.66 10.39
N LEU A 235 2.55 -12.40 11.55
CA LEU A 235 2.79 -13.40 12.59
C LEU A 235 1.58 -13.64 13.51
N PHE A 236 0.83 -12.57 13.82
CA PHE A 236 -0.16 -12.56 14.90
C PHE A 236 -1.61 -12.41 14.45
N ASP A 237 -1.87 -12.39 13.14
CA ASP A 237 -3.23 -12.32 12.62
C ASP A 237 -4.03 -13.60 12.91
N PHE A 238 -5.22 -13.46 13.48
CA PHE A 238 -6.13 -14.56 13.79
C PHE A 238 -6.48 -15.40 12.57
N SER A 239 -6.78 -14.78 11.41
CA SER A 239 -7.12 -15.53 10.21
C SER A 239 -5.91 -16.31 9.67
N TYR A 240 -4.70 -15.77 9.77
CA TYR A 240 -3.49 -16.46 9.30
C TYR A 240 -3.11 -17.61 10.24
N GLN A 241 -3.22 -17.41 11.55
CA GLN A 241 -3.01 -18.47 12.53
C GLN A 241 -4.03 -19.59 12.38
N PHE A 242 -5.30 -19.25 12.13
CA PHE A 242 -6.35 -20.21 11.84
C PHE A 242 -6.04 -21.06 10.59
N LEU A 243 -5.53 -20.44 9.52
CA LEU A 243 -5.06 -21.16 8.34
C LEU A 243 -3.89 -22.09 8.65
N ASN A 244 -2.90 -21.64 9.43
CA ASN A 244 -1.75 -22.45 9.79
C ASN A 244 -2.17 -23.69 10.61
N VAL A 245 -3.12 -23.53 11.55
CA VAL A 245 -3.67 -24.65 12.32
C VAL A 245 -4.38 -25.64 11.40
N ALA A 246 -5.17 -25.14 10.45
CA ALA A 246 -5.85 -25.99 9.47
C ALA A 246 -4.88 -26.79 8.60
N GLU A 247 -3.77 -26.19 8.18
CA GLU A 247 -2.72 -26.87 7.41
C GLU A 247 -2.07 -28.00 8.22
N ILE A 248 -1.74 -27.76 9.49
CA ILE A 248 -1.15 -28.78 10.38
C ILE A 248 -2.15 -29.91 10.67
N GLU A 249 -3.41 -29.58 10.96
CA GLU A 249 -4.45 -30.58 11.22
C GLU A 249 -4.65 -31.50 9.99
N THR A 250 -4.65 -30.93 8.77
CA THR A 250 -4.67 -31.70 7.52
C THR A 250 -3.51 -32.68 7.41
N ALA A 251 -2.29 -32.18 7.65
CA ALA A 251 -1.06 -32.96 7.54
C ALA A 251 -1.02 -34.10 8.57
N THR A 252 -1.46 -33.81 9.80
CA THR A 252 -1.49 -34.77 10.90
C THR A 252 -2.44 -35.92 10.59
N VAL A 253 -3.66 -35.63 10.12
CA VAL A 253 -4.62 -36.68 9.71
C VAL A 253 -4.04 -37.53 8.59
N SER A 254 -3.41 -36.90 7.59
CA SER A 254 -2.85 -37.61 6.44
C SER A 254 -1.74 -38.61 6.83
N LEU A 255 -1.03 -38.36 7.93
CA LEU A 255 0.01 -39.26 8.47
C LEU A 255 -0.57 -40.45 9.24
N TYR A 256 -1.74 -40.32 9.85
CA TYR A 256 -2.34 -41.35 10.72
C TYR A 256 -3.48 -42.14 10.04
N GLN A 257 -3.81 -41.88 8.77
CA GLN A 257 -4.80 -42.68 8.04
C GLN A 257 -4.18 -43.84 7.24
N PRO A 258 -4.59 -45.10 7.49
CA PRO A 258 -4.29 -46.24 6.62
C PRO A 258 -4.95 -46.06 5.25
N ALA A 259 -4.36 -46.67 4.22
CA ALA A 259 -4.72 -46.56 2.80
C ALA A 259 -6.13 -47.06 2.38
N ASP A 260 -7.13 -47.10 3.27
CA ASP A 260 -8.50 -47.43 2.92
C ASP A 260 -9.27 -46.18 2.45
N ARG A 261 -9.24 -45.99 1.12
CA ARG A 261 -9.80 -44.84 0.37
C ARG A 261 -11.33 -44.67 0.41
N SER A 262 -12.07 -45.30 1.32
CA SER A 262 -13.54 -45.33 1.20
C SER A 262 -14.32 -44.26 1.97
N LYS A 263 -13.72 -43.54 2.92
CA LYS A 263 -14.36 -42.38 3.58
C LYS A 263 -13.31 -41.36 4.01
N SER A 264 -13.18 -40.25 3.28
CA SER A 264 -12.45 -39.09 3.77
C SER A 264 -13.16 -38.58 5.03
N PRO A 265 -12.50 -38.50 6.19
CA PRO A 265 -13.09 -37.87 7.36
C PRO A 265 -13.32 -36.40 6.98
N ASN A 266 -14.56 -35.96 7.16
CA ASN A 266 -15.07 -34.65 6.80
C ASN A 266 -14.52 -33.59 7.78
N ILE A 267 -13.20 -33.49 7.93
CA ILE A 267 -12.49 -32.66 8.93
C ILE A 267 -12.80 -31.18 8.74
N PHE A 268 -13.05 -30.77 7.50
CA PHE A 268 -13.37 -29.40 7.14
C PHE A 268 -14.87 -29.15 7.00
N GLN A 269 -15.74 -30.11 7.34
CA GLN A 269 -17.18 -29.94 7.16
C GLN A 269 -17.67 -28.74 7.97
N GLY A 270 -18.01 -27.65 7.27
CA GLY A 270 -18.40 -26.37 7.87
C GLY A 270 -17.35 -25.26 7.83
N TYR A 271 -16.07 -25.57 7.56
CA TYR A 271 -14.98 -24.59 7.53
C TYR A 271 -14.42 -24.28 6.13
N GLU A 272 -14.76 -25.05 5.11
CA GLU A 272 -14.19 -24.89 3.75
C GLU A 272 -14.32 -23.45 3.22
N VAL A 273 -15.51 -22.87 3.37
CA VAL A 273 -15.82 -21.54 2.84
C VAL A 273 -15.03 -20.45 3.59
N ILE A 274 -14.95 -20.53 4.92
CA ILE A 274 -14.18 -19.56 5.73
C ILE A 274 -12.68 -19.67 5.49
N LEU A 275 -12.14 -20.89 5.37
CA LEU A 275 -10.74 -21.10 5.02
C LEU A 275 -10.41 -20.50 3.65
N GLU A 276 -11.26 -20.68 2.64
CA GLU A 276 -11.02 -20.05 1.33
C GLU A 276 -11.15 -18.52 1.39
N ALA A 277 -12.09 -17.98 2.18
CA ALA A 277 -12.21 -16.54 2.38
C ALA A 277 -10.97 -15.95 3.06
N MET A 278 -10.40 -16.64 4.06
CA MET A 278 -9.16 -16.26 4.73
C MET A 278 -7.96 -16.34 3.79
N ARG A 279 -7.87 -17.38 2.93
CA ARG A 279 -6.81 -17.45 1.90
C ARG A 279 -6.90 -16.29 0.91
N LYS A 280 -8.12 -15.93 0.47
CA LYS A 280 -8.35 -14.75 -0.38
C LYS A 280 -7.91 -13.47 0.30
N ALA A 281 -8.29 -13.26 1.56
CA ALA A 281 -7.85 -12.11 2.35
C ALA A 281 -6.32 -12.06 2.49
N ARG A 282 -5.66 -13.20 2.77
CA ARG A 282 -4.20 -13.29 2.84
C ARG A 282 -3.53 -12.89 1.52
N ARG A 283 -4.04 -13.37 0.38
CA ARG A 283 -3.53 -12.98 -0.94
C ARG A 283 -3.69 -11.48 -1.20
N LEU A 284 -4.85 -10.92 -0.89
CA LEU A 284 -5.12 -9.49 -1.07
C LEU A 284 -4.21 -8.62 -0.19
N ASN A 285 -4.09 -8.94 1.10
CA ASN A 285 -3.21 -8.19 2.00
C ASN A 285 -1.76 -8.23 1.54
N ASN A 286 -1.25 -9.42 1.16
CA ASN A 286 0.10 -9.57 0.63
C ASN A 286 0.33 -8.76 -0.66
N HIS A 287 -0.67 -8.68 -1.52
CA HIS A 287 -0.62 -7.85 -2.72
C HIS A 287 -0.49 -6.37 -2.34
N VAL A 288 -1.35 -5.87 -1.44
CA VAL A 288 -1.31 -4.48 -0.99
C VAL A 288 0.03 -4.15 -0.31
N PHE A 289 0.50 -4.99 0.62
CA PHE A 289 1.81 -4.79 1.26
C PHE A 289 2.98 -4.80 0.27
N SER A 290 2.93 -5.64 -0.76
CA SER A 290 3.98 -5.69 -1.78
C SER A 290 3.97 -4.44 -2.66
N MET A 291 2.79 -3.94 -3.03
CA MET A 291 2.64 -2.68 -3.74
C MET A 291 3.15 -1.51 -2.90
N LEU A 292 2.78 -1.44 -1.62
CA LEU A 292 3.24 -0.40 -0.70
C LEU A 292 4.77 -0.40 -0.57
N ARG A 293 5.41 -1.56 -0.41
CA ARG A 293 6.87 -1.67 -0.40
C ARG A 293 7.53 -1.18 -1.68
N ALA A 294 6.91 -1.45 -2.83
CA ALA A 294 7.44 -1.02 -4.12
C ALA A 294 7.28 0.49 -4.37
N ARG A 295 6.25 1.12 -3.80
CA ARG A 295 5.92 2.54 -4.05
C ARG A 295 6.31 3.49 -2.93
N CYS A 296 6.38 3.01 -1.70
CA CYS A 296 6.70 3.81 -0.53
C CYS A 296 7.60 2.98 0.40
N PRO A 297 8.84 2.67 -0.01
CA PRO A 297 9.75 1.90 0.83
C PRO A 297 9.98 2.65 2.14
N LEU A 298 9.39 2.13 3.22
CA LEU A 298 9.66 2.64 4.55
C LEU A 298 11.09 2.26 4.93
N GLU A 299 11.90 3.26 5.28
CA GLU A 299 13.09 3.00 6.09
C GLU A 299 12.62 2.27 7.35
N ASP A 300 13.34 1.22 7.77
CA ASP A 300 13.05 0.50 9.00
C ASP A 300 13.08 1.49 10.17
N LYS A 301 11.92 2.07 10.50
CA LYS A 301 11.81 3.23 11.41
C LYS A 301 12.41 2.92 12.79
N VAL A 302 12.52 1.64 13.16
CA VAL A 302 13.17 1.20 14.41
C VAL A 302 13.70 -0.24 14.28
N ALA A 303 14.71 -0.51 13.47
CA ALA A 303 15.47 -1.75 13.66
C ALA A 303 16.51 -1.56 14.79
N CYS A 304 16.40 -2.34 15.87
CA CYS A 304 17.52 -2.52 16.78
C CYS A 304 18.57 -3.36 16.06
N ALA A 305 19.75 -2.80 15.80
CA ALA A 305 20.86 -3.63 15.34
C ALA A 305 21.25 -4.58 16.48
N ILE A 306 21.54 -5.84 16.18
CA ILE A 306 22.00 -6.78 17.21
C ILE A 306 23.52 -6.85 17.09
N LYS A 307 24.23 -6.51 18.16
CA LYS A 307 25.69 -6.72 18.21
C LYS A 307 25.99 -8.21 18.03
N PRO A 308 27.19 -8.60 17.53
CA PRO A 308 27.63 -9.99 17.56
C PRO A 308 27.52 -10.66 18.94
N SER A 309 27.51 -9.86 20.01
CA SER A 309 27.29 -10.31 21.40
C SER A 309 25.83 -10.60 21.77
N GLY A 310 24.88 -10.44 20.85
CA GLY A 310 23.43 -10.56 21.12
C GLY A 310 22.79 -9.35 21.78
N ALA A 311 23.55 -8.30 22.09
CA ALA A 311 23.03 -7.10 22.77
C ALA A 311 22.32 -6.17 21.77
N PRO A 312 21.12 -5.65 22.10
CA PRO A 312 20.43 -4.70 21.24
C PRO A 312 21.16 -3.34 21.20
N LEU A 313 21.37 -2.83 19.98
CA LEU A 313 21.74 -1.46 19.69
C LEU A 313 20.46 -0.71 19.33
N HIS A 314 19.97 0.07 20.28
CA HIS A 314 18.85 0.95 20.04
C HIS A 314 19.23 2.03 19.00
N ARG A 315 18.34 2.25 18.03
CA ARG A 315 18.33 3.43 17.16
C ARG A 315 19.50 3.51 16.17
N MET A 316 19.69 2.48 15.34
CA MET A 316 20.37 2.70 14.06
C MET A 316 19.39 3.37 13.11
N LYS A 317 19.63 4.65 12.77
CA LYS A 317 19.06 5.23 11.56
C LYS A 317 19.93 4.74 10.41
N PHE A 318 19.39 3.87 9.56
CA PHE A 318 20.07 3.56 8.31
C PHE A 318 20.04 4.81 7.44
N SER A 319 21.21 5.35 7.12
CA SER A 319 21.32 6.40 6.11
C SER A 319 21.18 5.76 4.73
N ASN A 320 20.13 6.17 4.02
CA ASN A 320 19.83 5.98 2.60
C ASN A 320 18.92 4.81 2.23
N THR A 321 17.62 5.10 2.18
CA THR A 321 16.90 5.04 0.89
C THR A 321 16.07 6.31 0.82
N VAL A 322 16.26 7.12 -0.23
CA VAL A 322 15.58 8.42 -0.42
C VAL A 322 14.10 8.22 -0.11
N SER A 323 13.63 8.81 0.98
CA SER A 323 12.23 8.73 1.36
C SER A 323 11.42 9.24 0.17
N ALA A 324 10.30 8.60 -0.18
CA ALA A 324 9.43 9.11 -1.24
C ALA A 324 9.00 10.58 -0.99
N PHE A 325 9.16 11.07 0.24
CA PHE A 325 8.99 12.46 0.64
C PHE A 325 10.12 13.42 0.21
N GLU A 326 11.36 12.93 0.10
CA GLU A 326 12.52 13.71 -0.37
C GLU A 326 12.49 13.89 -1.89
N THR A 327 11.79 13.01 -2.61
CA THR A 327 11.55 13.13 -4.06
C THR A 327 10.35 14.01 -4.42
N LEU A 328 9.56 14.47 -3.44
CA LEU A 328 8.46 15.39 -3.70
C LEU A 328 9.04 16.82 -3.90
N PRO A 329 8.55 17.60 -4.88
CA PRO A 329 8.83 19.03 -5.02
C PRO A 329 8.53 19.71 -3.68
N GLN A 330 9.60 20.15 -3.03
CA GLN A 330 9.47 20.97 -1.84
C GLN A 330 9.01 22.35 -2.26
N ARG A 331 8.16 22.99 -1.43
CA ARG A 331 7.90 24.43 -1.58
C ARG A 331 9.25 25.13 -1.59
N ALA A 332 9.56 25.85 -2.66
CA ALA A 332 10.66 26.80 -2.65
C ALA A 332 10.42 27.75 -1.47
N ASN A 333 11.36 27.80 -0.53
CA ASN A 333 11.34 28.80 0.52
C ASN A 333 11.48 30.16 -0.15
N SER A 334 10.35 30.84 -0.31
CA SER A 334 10.26 32.26 -0.70
C SER A 334 10.47 33.14 0.51
#